data_AF-A0A380BYL0-F1
#
_entry.id   AF-A0A380BYL0-F1
#
_cell.length_a   1.000
_cell.length_b   1.000
_cell.length_c   1.000
_cell.angle_alpha   90.00
_cell.angle_beta   90.00
_cell.angle_gamma   90.00
#
_symmetry.space_group_name_H-M   'P 1'
#
loop_
_entity.id
_entity.type
_entity.pdbx_description
1 polymer ?
#
loop_
_entity_poly.entity_id
_entity_poly.type
_entity_poly.pdbx_seq_one_letter_code
_entity_poly.pdbx_strand_id
1 'polypeptide(L)'
;MFGGIIDIKELVHVFSQIQFQQALSLETYLIILCVSGLGAWLASYFKVKGQNYANKEDFERLMIQLEKNTTVIETVKSGFLRNNTEIVETIKNELQVKSWVNQQIWVKKQEIYESIFDKLLLVKKYAVHQSDAFQVDLNFERQQDHCWSQGDDLGHSLSLQSDLDRKYEIHKILVNSPEYIAELKNLRSENEKAISSLVELASINSVYIDGDVESILDKLQAVLSQRYDDSDVDEIESQIHEVCKAVEKSIADVKEVCKKELKIQT
;
A
#
# COMPACT_ATOMS: atom_id res chain seq x y z
N MET A 1 77.33 37.06 -108.51
CA MET A 1 77.17 37.65 -107.17
C MET A 1 75.70 37.52 -106.81
N PHE A 2 75.40 36.93 -105.66
CA PHE A 2 74.06 36.68 -105.13
C PHE A 2 73.19 37.95 -105.03
N GLY A 3 71.87 37.78 -105.04
CA GLY A 3 70.92 38.75 -104.48
C GLY A 3 69.54 38.67 -105.11
N GLY A 4 68.61 38.01 -104.44
CA GLY A 4 67.32 37.59 -104.97
C GLY A 4 66.17 38.59 -104.87
N ILE A 5 65.07 38.21 -105.52
CA ILE A 5 63.70 38.61 -105.20
C ILE A 5 62.90 37.32 -105.32
N ILE A 6 62.43 36.80 -104.17
CA ILE A 6 61.49 35.67 -104.11
C ILE A 6 60.18 36.18 -104.73
N ASP A 7 59.75 35.52 -105.79
CA ASP A 7 58.56 35.89 -106.55
C ASP A 7 57.31 35.62 -105.72
N ILE A 8 56.56 36.69 -105.43
CA ILE A 8 55.31 36.68 -104.65
C ILE A 8 54.29 35.69 -105.24
N LYS A 9 54.42 35.32 -106.52
CA LYS A 9 53.58 34.32 -107.18
C LYS A 9 53.76 32.90 -106.65
N GLU A 10 54.95 32.52 -106.22
CA GLU A 10 55.24 31.16 -105.74
C GLU A 10 54.68 30.95 -104.33
N LEU A 11 54.74 31.99 -103.49
CA LEU A 11 54.21 31.98 -102.14
C LEU A 11 52.67 32.02 -102.11
N VAL A 12 52.04 32.73 -103.06
CA VAL A 12 50.58 32.71 -103.28
C VAL A 12 50.11 31.35 -103.82
N HIS A 13 50.89 30.69 -104.67
CA HIS A 13 50.56 29.36 -105.18
C HIS A 13 50.60 28.30 -104.08
N VAL A 14 51.64 28.31 -103.23
CA VAL A 14 51.77 27.40 -102.08
C VAL A 14 50.68 27.64 -101.02
N PHE A 15 50.35 28.90 -100.71
CA PHE A 15 49.23 29.19 -99.79
C PHE A 15 47.86 28.83 -100.40
N SER A 16 47.68 28.93 -101.72
CA SER A 16 46.45 28.49 -102.39
C SER A 16 46.28 26.96 -102.39
N GLN A 17 47.39 26.20 -102.43
CA GLN A 17 47.37 24.73 -102.39
C GLN A 17 47.18 24.17 -100.98
N ILE A 18 47.51 24.91 -99.93
CA ILE A 18 47.40 24.45 -98.54
C ILE A 18 45.96 24.60 -98.00
N GLN A 19 45.12 25.48 -98.56
CA GLN A 19 43.84 25.79 -97.89
C GLN A 19 42.57 25.05 -98.32
N PHE A 20 42.47 24.35 -99.47
CA PHE A 20 41.15 23.83 -99.87
C PHE A 20 41.17 22.63 -100.82
N GLN A 21 41.57 21.42 -100.39
CA GLN A 21 41.21 20.16 -101.10
C GLN A 21 41.09 18.91 -100.21
N GLN A 22 40.49 19.03 -99.02
CA GLN A 22 39.86 17.86 -98.38
C GLN A 22 38.37 18.14 -98.14
N ALA A 23 37.64 18.37 -99.23
CA ALA A 23 36.19 18.18 -99.21
C ALA A 23 35.95 16.66 -99.29
N LEU A 24 35.58 16.04 -98.16
CA LEU A 24 35.14 14.65 -98.15
C LEU A 24 33.99 14.46 -99.15
N SER A 25 34.01 13.34 -99.89
CA SER A 25 32.94 13.03 -100.86
C SER A 25 31.58 12.96 -100.16
N LEU A 26 30.52 13.34 -100.88
CA LEU A 26 29.14 13.36 -100.37
C LEU A 26 28.70 11.97 -99.85
N GLU A 27 29.21 10.90 -100.45
CA GLU A 27 29.03 9.51 -99.99
C GLU A 27 29.61 9.29 -98.58
N THR A 28 30.78 9.88 -98.28
CA THR A 28 31.40 9.74 -96.95
C THR A 28 30.61 10.49 -95.88
N TYR A 29 30.04 11.66 -96.20
CA TYR A 29 29.14 12.38 -95.30
C TYR A 29 27.85 11.61 -95.01
N LEU A 30 27.26 10.95 -96.02
CA LEU A 30 26.09 10.09 -95.84
C LEU A 30 26.39 8.89 -94.95
N ILE A 31 27.55 8.25 -95.13
CA ILE A 31 27.99 7.13 -94.28
C ILE A 31 28.21 7.60 -92.84
N ILE A 32 28.89 8.73 -92.62
CA ILE A 32 29.10 9.30 -91.27
C ILE A 32 27.76 9.65 -90.61
N LEU A 33 26.80 10.21 -91.36
CA LEU A 33 25.47 10.55 -90.86
C LEU A 33 24.66 9.29 -90.47
N CYS A 34 24.71 8.23 -91.28
CA CYS A 34 24.09 6.95 -90.96
C CYS A 34 24.74 6.26 -89.75
N VAL A 35 26.07 6.24 -89.68
CA VAL A 35 26.82 5.62 -88.57
C VAL A 35 26.64 6.39 -87.27
N SER A 36 26.63 7.73 -87.31
CA SER A 36 26.36 8.57 -86.14
C SER A 36 24.90 8.48 -85.68
N GLY A 37 23.93 8.41 -86.60
CA GLY A 37 22.52 8.19 -86.28
C GLY A 37 22.28 6.82 -85.63
N LEU A 38 22.89 5.75 -86.17
CA LEU A 38 22.84 4.41 -85.57
C LEU A 38 23.56 4.35 -84.23
N GLY A 39 24.71 5.01 -84.11
CA GLY A 39 25.46 5.12 -82.86
C GLY A 39 24.66 5.84 -81.77
N ALA A 40 24.02 6.95 -82.10
CA ALA A 40 23.15 7.69 -81.18
C ALA A 40 21.90 6.89 -80.77
N TRP A 41 21.29 6.15 -81.72
CA TRP A 41 20.14 5.29 -81.43
C TRP A 41 20.51 4.12 -80.51
N LEU A 42 21.61 3.41 -80.80
CA LEU A 42 22.11 2.34 -79.94
C LEU A 42 22.51 2.87 -78.56
N ALA A 43 23.23 4.00 -78.48
CA ALA A 43 23.59 4.62 -77.21
C ALA A 43 22.35 5.00 -76.39
N SER A 44 21.31 5.54 -77.02
CA SER A 44 20.02 5.84 -76.39
C SER A 44 19.32 4.57 -75.90
N TYR A 45 19.26 3.52 -76.71
CA TYR A 45 18.66 2.24 -76.35
C TYR A 45 19.40 1.57 -75.17
N PHE A 46 20.73 1.52 -75.20
CA PHE A 46 21.53 0.99 -74.09
C PHE A 46 21.39 1.85 -72.83
N LYS A 47 21.31 3.17 -72.96
CA LYS A 47 21.05 4.08 -71.84
C LYS A 47 19.69 3.80 -71.20
N VAL A 48 18.62 3.71 -72.00
CA VAL A 48 17.26 3.44 -71.50
C VAL A 48 17.17 2.03 -70.91
N LYS A 49 17.78 1.02 -71.55
CA LYS A 49 17.80 -0.35 -71.03
C LYS A 49 18.61 -0.47 -69.73
N GLY A 50 19.74 0.24 -69.64
CA GLY A 50 20.55 0.36 -68.43
C GLY A 50 19.79 1.04 -67.29
N GLN A 51 19.08 2.13 -67.58
CA GLN A 51 18.21 2.81 -66.62
C GLN A 51 17.06 1.92 -66.14
N ASN A 52 16.40 1.20 -67.04
CA ASN A 52 15.31 0.28 -66.67
C ASN A 52 15.82 -0.90 -65.84
N TYR A 53 17.04 -1.39 -66.10
CA TYR A 53 17.64 -2.44 -65.30
C TYR A 53 18.03 -1.94 -63.90
N ALA A 54 18.64 -0.75 -63.80
CA ALA A 54 18.95 -0.12 -62.51
C ALA A 54 17.67 0.18 -61.70
N ASN A 55 16.62 0.70 -62.34
CA ASN A 55 15.33 0.93 -61.68
C ASN A 55 14.68 -0.37 -61.19
N LYS A 56 14.82 -1.48 -61.94
CA LYS A 56 14.33 -2.79 -61.51
C LYS A 56 15.10 -3.29 -60.29
N GLU A 57 16.43 -3.16 -60.31
CA GLU A 57 17.27 -3.55 -59.17
C GLU A 57 16.95 -2.72 -57.92
N ASP A 58 16.77 -1.40 -58.07
CA ASP A 58 16.35 -0.53 -56.98
C ASP A 58 14.96 -0.89 -56.44
N PHE A 59 14.02 -1.25 -57.32
CA PHE A 59 12.69 -1.71 -56.92
C PHE A 59 12.75 -3.04 -56.13
N GLU A 60 13.55 -4.00 -56.60
CA GLU A 60 13.77 -5.27 -55.89
C GLU A 60 14.43 -5.04 -54.52
N ARG A 61 15.40 -4.12 -54.44
CA ARG A 61 16.02 -3.72 -53.16
C ARG A 61 15.01 -3.07 -52.22
N LEU A 62 14.14 -2.19 -52.71
CA LEU A 62 13.09 -1.55 -51.92
C LEU A 62 12.07 -2.58 -51.42
N MET A 63 11.65 -3.52 -52.26
CA MET A 63 10.78 -4.64 -51.87
C MET A 63 11.39 -5.45 -50.72
N ILE A 64 12.67 -5.83 -50.84
CA ILE A 64 13.39 -6.59 -49.81
C ILE A 64 13.51 -5.78 -48.51
N GLN A 65 13.77 -4.47 -48.60
CA GLN A 65 13.81 -3.59 -47.42
C GLN A 65 12.43 -3.47 -46.76
N LEU A 66 11.35 -3.40 -47.54
CA LEU A 66 9.99 -3.34 -47.02
C LEU A 66 9.60 -4.62 -46.29
N GLU A 67 9.95 -5.78 -46.85
CA GLU A 67 9.75 -7.09 -46.24
C GLU A 67 10.54 -7.23 -44.93
N LYS A 68 11.83 -6.84 -44.95
CA LYS A 68 12.67 -6.80 -43.74
C LYS A 68 12.09 -5.86 -42.67
N ASN A 69 11.61 -4.68 -43.05
CA ASN A 69 10.98 -3.77 -42.10
C ASN A 69 9.68 -4.35 -41.53
N THR A 70 8.87 -5.01 -42.35
CA THR A 70 7.62 -5.64 -41.90
C THR A 70 7.89 -6.75 -40.88
N THR A 71 8.86 -7.63 -41.15
CA THR A 71 9.26 -8.69 -40.22
C THR A 71 9.85 -8.14 -38.91
N VAL A 72 10.64 -7.08 -38.98
CA VAL A 72 11.13 -6.37 -37.78
C VAL A 72 9.97 -5.77 -36.98
N ILE A 73 8.99 -5.17 -37.63
CA ILE A 73 7.81 -4.61 -36.95
C ILE A 73 7.00 -5.73 -36.26
N GLU A 74 6.78 -6.87 -36.92
CA GLU A 74 6.05 -8.00 -36.35
C GLU A 74 6.77 -8.63 -35.15
N THR A 75 8.10 -8.77 -35.23
CA THR A 75 8.93 -9.28 -34.13
C THR A 75 8.96 -8.31 -32.95
N VAL A 76 9.11 -7.01 -33.19
CA VAL A 76 9.04 -5.99 -32.14
C VAL A 76 7.65 -5.96 -31.50
N LYS A 77 6.57 -6.02 -32.31
CA LYS A 77 5.20 -6.02 -31.81
C LYS A 77 4.91 -7.25 -30.95
N SER A 78 5.28 -8.44 -31.41
CA SER A 78 5.09 -9.68 -30.66
C SER A 78 5.93 -9.70 -29.38
N GLY A 79 7.19 -9.23 -29.44
CA GLY A 79 8.04 -9.05 -28.27
C GLY A 79 7.46 -8.08 -27.24
N PHE A 80 6.95 -6.93 -27.70
CA PHE A 80 6.31 -5.93 -26.84
C PHE A 80 5.03 -6.45 -26.18
N LEU A 81 4.16 -7.14 -26.93
CA LEU A 81 2.95 -7.76 -26.39
C LEU A 81 3.29 -8.82 -25.34
N ARG A 82 4.27 -9.68 -25.63
CA ARG A 82 4.71 -10.71 -24.69
C ARG A 82 5.26 -10.12 -23.40
N ASN A 83 6.16 -9.14 -23.49
CA ASN A 83 6.72 -8.45 -22.32
C ASN A 83 5.64 -7.74 -21.51
N ASN A 84 4.70 -7.06 -22.16
CA ASN A 84 3.62 -6.37 -21.44
C ASN A 84 2.72 -7.35 -20.70
N THR A 85 2.35 -8.46 -21.33
CA THR A 85 1.55 -9.50 -20.66
C THR A 85 2.30 -10.06 -19.45
N GLU A 86 3.59 -10.37 -19.60
CA GLU A 86 4.42 -10.87 -18.51
C GLU A 86 4.50 -9.87 -17.34
N ILE A 87 4.77 -8.59 -17.63
CA ILE A 87 4.80 -7.53 -16.62
C ILE A 87 3.45 -7.40 -15.91
N VAL A 88 2.35 -7.39 -16.66
CA VAL A 88 1.00 -7.27 -16.09
C VAL A 88 0.66 -8.46 -15.21
N GLU A 89 1.01 -9.68 -15.62
CA GLU A 89 0.81 -10.89 -14.84
C GLU A 89 1.65 -10.88 -13.56
N THR A 90 2.92 -10.47 -13.63
CA THR A 90 3.78 -10.32 -12.45
C THR A 90 3.21 -9.31 -11.46
N ILE A 91 2.84 -8.11 -11.94
CA ILE A 91 2.22 -7.07 -11.09
C ILE A 91 0.93 -7.59 -10.47
N LYS A 92 0.08 -8.26 -11.25
CA LYS A 92 -1.17 -8.84 -10.75
C LYS A 92 -0.90 -9.87 -9.66
N ASN A 93 0.05 -10.78 -9.87
CA ASN A 93 0.39 -11.80 -8.89
C ASN A 93 0.96 -11.18 -7.61
N GLU A 94 1.85 -10.20 -7.72
CA GLU A 94 2.38 -9.47 -6.56
C GLU A 94 1.27 -8.73 -5.79
N LEU A 95 0.36 -8.06 -6.49
CA LEU A 95 -0.78 -7.39 -5.87
C LEU A 95 -1.72 -8.38 -5.19
N GLN A 96 -1.98 -9.53 -5.81
CA GLN A 96 -2.80 -10.58 -5.21
C GLN A 96 -2.16 -11.15 -3.93
N VAL A 97 -0.87 -11.47 -3.97
CA VAL A 97 -0.14 -11.96 -2.79
C VAL A 97 -0.15 -10.90 -1.68
N LYS A 98 0.17 -9.64 -1.99
CA LYS A 98 0.14 -8.54 -1.01
C LYS A 98 -1.26 -8.34 -0.43
N SER A 99 -2.29 -8.37 -1.26
CA SER A 99 -3.68 -8.24 -0.81
C SER A 99 -4.09 -9.37 0.12
N TRP A 100 -3.75 -10.62 -0.24
CA TRP A 100 -4.06 -11.79 0.57
C TRP A 100 -3.32 -11.79 1.92
N VAL A 101 -2.02 -11.47 1.91
CA VAL A 101 -1.23 -11.35 3.16
C VAL A 101 -1.82 -10.25 4.05
N ASN A 102 -2.17 -9.10 3.49
CA ASN A 102 -2.81 -8.03 4.25
C ASN A 102 -4.16 -8.45 4.85
N GLN A 103 -4.96 -9.23 4.13
CA GLN A 103 -6.22 -9.78 4.67
C GLN A 103 -5.96 -10.73 5.86
N GLN A 104 -4.96 -11.61 5.75
CA GLN A 104 -4.60 -12.52 6.84
C GLN A 104 -4.10 -11.76 8.08
N ILE A 105 -3.24 -10.76 7.88
CA ILE A 105 -2.76 -9.89 8.96
C ILE A 105 -3.93 -9.14 9.62
N TRP A 106 -4.86 -8.63 8.82
CA TRP A 106 -6.02 -7.91 9.33
C TRP A 106 -6.92 -8.81 10.19
N VAL A 107 -7.22 -10.03 9.73
CA VAL A 107 -8.00 -11.01 10.51
C VAL A 107 -7.28 -11.36 11.81
N LYS A 108 -5.97 -11.59 11.78
CA LYS A 108 -5.20 -11.87 12.99
C LYS A 108 -5.20 -10.72 13.97
N LYS A 109 -5.02 -9.48 13.50
CA LYS A 109 -5.15 -8.28 14.35
C LYS A 109 -6.53 -8.21 15.01
N GLN A 110 -7.60 -8.44 14.25
CA GLN A 110 -8.96 -8.46 14.79
C GLN A 110 -9.11 -9.50 15.91
N GLU A 111 -8.71 -10.76 15.67
CA GLU A 111 -8.80 -11.84 16.67
C GLU A 111 -8.04 -11.50 17.97
N ILE A 112 -6.87 -10.85 17.84
CA ILE A 112 -6.08 -10.41 19.00
C ILE A 112 -6.82 -9.31 19.77
N TYR A 113 -7.35 -8.30 19.06
CA TYR A 113 -8.12 -7.23 19.70
C TYR A 113 -9.39 -7.74 20.38
N GLU A 114 -10.13 -8.66 19.76
CA GLU A 114 -11.29 -9.31 20.37
C GLU A 114 -10.89 -10.05 21.66
N SER A 115 -9.78 -10.79 21.63
CA SER A 115 -9.24 -11.47 22.81
C SER A 115 -8.85 -10.50 23.93
N ILE A 116 -8.25 -9.36 23.59
CA ILE A 116 -7.92 -8.29 24.54
C ILE A 116 -9.19 -7.68 25.13
N PHE A 117 -10.20 -7.36 24.31
CA PHE A 117 -11.47 -6.80 24.78
C PHE A 117 -12.21 -7.77 25.70
N ASP A 118 -12.27 -9.05 25.37
CA ASP A 118 -12.90 -10.06 26.23
C ASP A 118 -12.29 -10.07 27.63
N LYS A 119 -10.95 -9.99 27.71
CA LYS A 119 -10.24 -9.98 28.99
C LYS A 119 -10.43 -8.66 29.73
N LEU A 120 -10.36 -7.51 29.04
CA LEU A 120 -10.64 -6.20 29.64
C LEU A 120 -12.09 -6.11 30.18
N LEU A 121 -13.05 -6.72 29.50
CA LEU A 121 -14.45 -6.78 29.95
C LEU A 121 -14.61 -7.63 31.22
N LEU A 122 -13.86 -8.73 31.36
CA LEU A 122 -13.83 -9.49 32.62
C LEU A 122 -13.26 -8.66 33.76
N VAL A 123 -12.17 -7.92 33.51
CA VAL A 123 -11.61 -6.99 34.50
C VAL A 123 -12.61 -5.90 34.88
N LYS A 124 -13.32 -5.33 33.89
CA LYS A 124 -14.39 -4.36 34.12
C LYS A 124 -15.50 -4.94 34.98
N LYS A 125 -15.97 -6.15 34.66
CA LYS A 125 -17.04 -6.82 35.42
C LYS A 125 -16.65 -6.99 36.88
N TYR A 126 -15.41 -7.39 37.16
CA TYR A 126 -14.91 -7.51 38.52
C TYR A 126 -14.82 -6.15 39.24
N ALA A 127 -14.25 -5.13 38.59
CA ALA A 127 -14.11 -3.80 39.17
C ALA A 127 -15.47 -3.16 39.52
N VAL A 128 -16.46 -3.29 38.63
CA VAL A 128 -17.82 -2.81 38.88
C VAL A 128 -18.47 -3.59 40.02
N HIS A 129 -18.35 -4.92 40.03
CA HIS A 129 -18.89 -5.74 41.13
C HIS A 129 -18.27 -5.34 42.48
N GLN A 130 -16.96 -5.08 42.53
CA GLN A 130 -16.28 -4.63 43.75
C GLN A 130 -16.77 -3.25 44.18
N SER A 131 -16.96 -2.33 43.24
CA SER A 131 -17.54 -1.00 43.49
C SER A 131 -18.96 -1.08 44.02
N ASP A 132 -19.82 -1.88 43.41
CA ASP A 132 -21.21 -2.01 43.82
C ASP A 132 -21.29 -2.62 45.23
N ALA A 133 -20.51 -3.67 45.51
CA ALA A 133 -20.45 -4.28 46.84
C ALA A 133 -19.98 -3.28 47.91
N PHE A 134 -18.91 -2.54 47.64
CA PHE A 134 -18.38 -1.54 48.57
C PHE A 134 -19.36 -0.38 48.81
N GLN A 135 -20.01 0.12 47.75
CA GLN A 135 -21.01 1.19 47.89
C GLN A 135 -22.23 0.73 48.68
N VAL A 136 -22.65 -0.53 48.55
CA VAL A 136 -23.74 -1.08 49.35
C VAL A 136 -23.36 -1.07 50.84
N ASP A 137 -22.17 -1.56 51.17
CA ASP A 137 -21.68 -1.61 52.56
C ASP A 137 -21.54 -0.18 53.16
N LEU A 138 -20.92 0.73 52.41
CA LEU A 138 -20.75 2.13 52.81
C LEU A 138 -22.07 2.88 52.97
N ASN A 139 -23.08 2.57 52.14
CA ASN A 139 -24.41 3.15 52.27
C ASN A 139 -25.10 2.69 53.55
N PHE A 140 -24.91 1.44 53.98
CA PHE A 140 -25.42 0.98 55.27
C PHE A 140 -24.76 1.70 56.44
N GLU A 141 -23.43 1.85 56.42
CA GLU A 141 -22.68 2.57 57.47
C GLU A 141 -23.12 4.04 57.55
N ARG A 142 -23.17 4.75 56.42
CA ARG A 142 -23.61 6.16 56.37
C ARG A 142 -25.07 6.34 56.82
N GLN A 143 -25.97 5.40 56.48
CA GLN A 143 -27.37 5.45 56.92
C GLN A 143 -27.52 5.16 58.42
N GLN A 144 -26.68 4.28 58.97
CA GLN A 144 -26.64 3.99 60.40
C GLN A 144 -26.15 5.21 61.20
N ASP A 145 -25.07 5.86 60.75
CA ASP A 145 -24.56 7.10 61.34
C ASP A 145 -25.59 8.25 61.27
N HIS A 146 -26.32 8.35 60.16
CA HIS A 146 -27.41 9.32 60.03
C HIS A 146 -28.56 9.06 61.03
N CYS A 147 -28.89 7.80 61.30
CA CYS A 147 -29.91 7.46 62.29
C CYS A 147 -29.46 7.76 63.72
N TRP A 148 -28.17 7.60 64.04
CA TRP A 148 -27.62 7.88 65.37
C TRP A 148 -27.35 9.37 65.63
N SER A 149 -27.12 10.16 64.57
CA SER A 149 -26.91 11.62 64.67
C SER A 149 -28.21 12.43 64.78
N GLN A 150 -29.37 11.90 64.35
CA GLN A 150 -30.70 12.51 64.56
C GLN A 150 -31.29 12.11 65.92
N GLY A 151 -30.68 12.59 67.00
CA GLY A 151 -30.95 12.15 68.37
C GLY A 151 -32.28 12.51 69.03
N ASP A 152 -33.32 13.05 68.36
CA ASP A 152 -34.48 13.60 69.10
C ASP A 152 -35.91 13.40 68.50
N ASP A 153 -36.09 12.80 67.32
CA ASP A 153 -37.44 12.56 66.75
C ASP A 153 -37.86 11.07 66.86
N LEU A 154 -38.13 10.64 68.10
CA LEU A 154 -38.27 9.23 68.52
C LEU A 154 -39.38 8.40 67.84
N GLY A 155 -40.34 9.03 67.13
CA GLY A 155 -41.49 8.33 66.56
C GLY A 155 -41.23 7.68 65.20
N HIS A 156 -40.48 8.36 64.33
CA HIS A 156 -40.18 7.91 62.97
C HIS A 156 -38.83 7.18 62.86
N SER A 157 -37.91 7.40 63.80
CA SER A 157 -36.57 6.81 63.80
C SER A 157 -36.57 5.30 64.12
N LEU A 158 -37.45 4.83 65.02
CA LEU A 158 -37.48 3.44 65.47
C LEU A 158 -37.91 2.43 64.38
N SER A 159 -38.91 2.78 63.56
CA SER A 159 -39.33 1.94 62.44
C SER A 159 -38.31 1.93 61.30
N LEU A 160 -37.63 3.06 61.08
CA LEU A 160 -36.58 3.20 60.08
C LEU A 160 -35.34 2.39 60.47
N GLN A 161 -34.93 2.49 61.73
CA GLN A 161 -33.80 1.75 62.29
C GLN A 161 -34.06 0.23 62.25
N SER A 162 -35.25 -0.22 62.66
CA SER A 162 -35.61 -1.63 62.57
C SER A 162 -35.64 -2.16 61.13
N ASP A 163 -36.02 -1.34 60.14
CA ASP A 163 -35.98 -1.74 58.73
C ASP A 163 -34.55 -1.78 58.17
N LEU A 164 -33.69 -0.85 58.61
CA LEU A 164 -32.26 -0.83 58.27
C LEU A 164 -31.52 -2.02 58.85
N ASP A 165 -31.70 -2.31 60.14
CA ASP A 165 -31.12 -3.48 60.82
C ASP A 165 -31.56 -4.78 60.12
N ARG A 166 -32.84 -4.86 59.73
CA ARG A 166 -33.37 -6.00 58.96
C ARG A 166 -32.68 -6.14 57.61
N LYS A 167 -32.51 -5.05 56.86
CA LYS A 167 -31.85 -5.05 55.54
C LYS A 167 -30.37 -5.42 55.66
N TYR A 168 -29.69 -4.90 56.68
CA TYR A 168 -28.29 -5.20 56.97
C TYR A 168 -28.10 -6.68 57.30
N GLU A 169 -28.94 -7.26 58.16
CA GLU A 169 -28.85 -8.69 58.48
C GLU A 169 -29.16 -9.59 57.26
N ILE A 170 -30.14 -9.22 56.43
CA ILE A 170 -30.40 -9.93 55.16
C ILE A 170 -29.16 -9.87 54.25
N HIS A 171 -28.58 -8.68 54.06
CA HIS A 171 -27.37 -8.49 53.25
C HIS A 171 -26.19 -9.29 53.78
N LYS A 172 -25.96 -9.26 55.09
CA LYS A 172 -24.93 -10.04 55.77
C LYS A 172 -25.11 -11.55 55.59
N ILE A 173 -26.35 -12.04 55.65
CA ILE A 173 -26.64 -13.47 55.37
C ILE A 173 -26.34 -13.80 53.91
N LEU A 174 -26.70 -12.92 52.96
CA LEU A 174 -26.43 -13.11 51.54
C LEU A 174 -24.93 -13.12 51.23
N VAL A 175 -24.17 -12.16 51.77
CA VAL A 175 -22.72 -12.05 51.58
C VAL A 175 -21.96 -13.21 52.23
N ASN A 176 -22.46 -13.74 53.35
CA ASN A 176 -21.89 -14.92 54.00
C ASN A 176 -22.41 -16.26 53.45
N SER A 177 -23.29 -16.24 52.45
CA SER A 177 -23.80 -17.46 51.85
C SER A 177 -22.67 -18.21 51.10
N PRO A 178 -22.64 -19.55 51.14
CA PRO A 178 -21.62 -20.32 50.44
C PRO A 178 -21.68 -20.10 48.92
N GLU A 179 -22.86 -19.78 48.38
CA GLU A 179 -23.09 -19.46 46.97
C GLU A 179 -22.38 -18.15 46.58
N TYR A 180 -22.59 -17.07 47.34
CA TYR A 180 -21.94 -15.78 47.10
C TYR A 180 -20.41 -15.84 47.27
N ILE A 181 -19.93 -16.53 48.30
CA ILE A 181 -18.48 -16.72 48.52
C ILE A 181 -17.85 -17.51 47.36
N ALA A 182 -18.54 -18.52 46.84
CA ALA A 182 -18.08 -19.30 45.69
C ALA A 182 -18.06 -18.44 44.41
N GLU A 183 -19.10 -17.63 44.18
CA GLU A 183 -19.18 -16.70 43.06
C GLU A 183 -18.05 -15.66 43.10
N LEU A 184 -17.84 -15.02 44.24
CA LEU A 184 -16.78 -14.02 44.43
C LEU A 184 -15.40 -14.63 44.22
N LYS A 185 -15.16 -15.84 44.73
CA LYS A 185 -13.90 -16.56 44.53
C LYS A 185 -13.68 -16.90 43.06
N ASN A 186 -14.73 -17.30 42.34
CA ASN A 186 -14.64 -17.55 40.91
C ASN A 186 -14.34 -16.25 40.15
N LEU A 187 -15.08 -15.17 40.41
CA LEU A 187 -14.91 -13.87 39.78
C LEU A 187 -13.50 -13.31 39.99
N ARG A 188 -12.97 -13.43 41.21
CA ARG A 188 -11.59 -13.07 41.54
C ARG A 188 -10.57 -13.90 40.76
N SER A 189 -10.75 -15.22 40.73
CA SER A 189 -9.84 -16.10 39.98
C SER A 189 -9.87 -15.82 38.47
N GLU A 190 -11.05 -15.56 37.92
CA GLU A 190 -11.22 -15.15 36.53
C GLU A 190 -10.54 -13.81 36.24
N ASN A 191 -10.66 -12.84 37.15
CA ASN A 191 -10.01 -11.54 37.02
C ASN A 191 -8.46 -11.65 37.05
N GLU A 192 -7.89 -12.34 38.03
CA GLU A 192 -6.44 -12.54 38.14
C GLU A 192 -5.86 -13.26 36.90
N LYS A 193 -6.57 -14.27 36.40
CA LYS A 193 -6.24 -14.93 35.13
C LYS A 193 -6.37 -13.98 33.94
N ALA A 194 -7.40 -13.13 33.91
CA ALA A 194 -7.63 -12.18 32.82
C ALA A 194 -6.52 -11.13 32.74
N ILE A 195 -6.07 -10.59 33.88
CA ILE A 195 -4.96 -9.63 33.95
C ILE A 195 -3.66 -10.28 33.46
N SER A 196 -3.37 -11.49 33.92
CA SER A 196 -2.17 -12.22 33.49
C SER A 196 -2.22 -12.51 31.98
N SER A 197 -3.39 -12.95 31.49
CA SER A 197 -3.61 -13.21 30.07
C SER A 197 -3.50 -11.95 29.22
N LEU A 198 -3.87 -10.76 29.72
CA LEU A 198 -3.75 -9.50 28.98
C LEU A 198 -2.28 -9.15 28.69
N VAL A 199 -1.43 -9.27 29.71
CA VAL A 199 0.01 -9.00 29.59
C VAL A 199 0.67 -10.01 28.66
N GLU A 200 0.33 -11.29 28.79
CA GLU A 200 0.82 -12.35 27.91
C GLU A 200 0.36 -12.15 26.46
N LEU A 201 -0.93 -11.84 26.24
CA LEU A 201 -1.48 -11.59 24.90
C LEU A 201 -0.81 -10.40 24.23
N ALA A 202 -0.56 -9.31 24.97
CA ALA A 202 0.14 -8.15 24.42
C ALA A 202 1.60 -8.47 24.09
N SER A 203 2.30 -9.18 24.99
CA SER A 203 3.70 -9.56 24.79
C SER A 203 3.88 -10.49 23.59
N ILE A 204 3.08 -11.56 23.51
CA ILE A 204 3.14 -12.57 22.45
C ILE A 204 2.77 -11.96 21.10
N ASN A 205 1.77 -11.08 21.08
CA ASN A 205 1.23 -10.50 19.85
C ASN A 205 1.80 -9.12 19.52
N SER A 206 2.83 -8.66 20.21
CA SER A 206 3.53 -7.38 19.98
C SER A 206 4.00 -7.19 18.53
N VAL A 207 4.23 -8.28 17.79
CA VAL A 207 4.55 -8.25 16.36
C VAL A 207 3.37 -7.79 15.49
N TYR A 208 2.14 -8.05 15.94
CA TYR A 208 0.91 -7.81 15.19
C TYR A 208 0.15 -6.57 15.67
N ILE A 209 0.27 -6.17 16.92
CA ILE A 209 -0.47 -5.02 17.51
C ILE A 209 0.40 -3.78 17.62
N ASP A 210 -0.24 -2.62 17.78
CA ASP A 210 0.45 -1.36 18.04
C ASP A 210 1.11 -1.39 19.43
N GLY A 211 2.34 -0.88 19.54
CA GLY A 211 3.08 -0.80 20.81
C GLY A 211 2.39 0.10 21.85
N ASP A 212 1.51 1.01 21.40
CA ASP A 212 0.67 1.80 22.30
C ASP A 212 -0.25 0.91 23.17
N VAL A 213 -0.67 -0.26 22.67
CA VAL A 213 -1.52 -1.21 23.43
C VAL A 213 -0.80 -1.73 24.65
N GLU A 214 0.48 -2.10 24.52
CA GLU A 214 1.30 -2.57 25.64
C GLU A 214 1.42 -1.49 26.72
N SER A 215 1.70 -0.24 26.32
CA SER A 215 1.76 0.89 27.25
C SER A 215 0.44 1.15 27.99
N ILE A 216 -0.71 0.94 27.33
CA ILE A 216 -2.03 1.08 27.96
C ILE A 216 -2.25 -0.02 29.00
N LEU A 217 -1.88 -1.27 28.68
CA LEU A 217 -2.03 -2.40 29.60
C LEU A 217 -1.07 -2.31 30.78
N ASP A 218 0.16 -1.84 30.59
CA ASP A 218 1.11 -1.62 31.68
C ASP A 218 0.59 -0.59 32.69
N LYS A 219 0.00 0.51 32.20
CA LYS A 219 -0.64 1.52 33.06
C LYS A 219 -1.80 0.94 33.84
N LEU A 220 -2.62 0.10 33.19
CA LEU A 220 -3.72 -0.59 33.86
C LEU A 220 -3.20 -1.54 34.95
N GLN A 221 -2.16 -2.32 34.64
CA GLN A 221 -1.55 -3.25 35.60
C GLN A 221 -0.95 -2.51 36.80
N ALA A 222 -0.33 -1.34 36.60
CA ALA A 222 0.20 -0.53 37.68
C ALA A 222 -0.91 -0.09 38.66
N VAL A 223 -2.05 0.37 38.14
CA VAL A 223 -3.20 0.77 38.97
C VAL A 223 -3.80 -0.43 39.71
N LEU A 224 -3.92 -1.58 39.03
CA LEU A 224 -4.46 -2.81 39.63
C LEU A 224 -3.54 -3.43 40.69
N SER A 225 -2.23 -3.20 40.60
CA SER A 225 -1.24 -3.78 41.52
C SER A 225 -0.94 -2.92 42.74
N GLN A 226 -1.48 -1.71 42.79
CA GLN A 226 -1.24 -0.78 43.87
C GLN A 226 -1.88 -1.31 45.17
N ARG A 227 -1.06 -1.44 46.22
CA ARG A 227 -1.51 -1.84 47.57
C ARG A 227 -1.76 -0.60 48.40
N TYR A 228 -2.82 -0.64 49.20
CA TYR A 228 -3.24 0.48 50.05
C TYR A 228 -3.43 0.01 51.49
N ASP A 229 -3.60 0.98 52.38
CA ASP A 229 -3.90 0.73 53.77
C ASP A 229 -5.39 0.37 53.91
N ASP A 230 -5.67 -0.89 54.23
CA ASP A 230 -7.04 -1.40 54.41
C ASP A 230 -7.77 -0.76 55.62
N SER A 231 -7.12 0.15 56.35
CA SER A 231 -7.69 0.83 57.51
C SER A 231 -8.36 2.18 57.22
N ASP A 232 -8.15 2.76 56.03
CA ASP A 232 -8.78 4.03 55.63
C ASP A 232 -9.86 3.80 54.56
N VAL A 233 -11.13 3.96 54.96
CA VAL A 233 -12.30 3.74 54.09
C VAL A 233 -12.33 4.72 52.92
N ASP A 234 -11.87 5.96 53.12
CA ASP A 234 -11.83 6.97 52.06
C ASP A 234 -10.75 6.64 51.01
N GLU A 235 -9.63 6.04 51.45
CA GLU A 235 -8.58 5.56 50.56
C GLU A 235 -9.05 4.37 49.71
N ILE A 236 -9.81 3.45 50.31
CA ILE A 236 -10.43 2.31 49.60
C ILE A 236 -11.48 2.80 48.58
N GLU A 237 -12.34 3.77 48.95
CA GLU A 237 -13.33 4.35 48.04
C GLU A 237 -12.64 4.99 46.83
N SER A 238 -11.59 5.77 47.07
CA SER A 238 -10.79 6.41 46.01
C SER A 238 -10.14 5.37 45.10
N GLN A 239 -9.55 4.30 45.66
CA GLN A 239 -8.93 3.24 44.88
C GLN A 239 -9.93 2.56 43.95
N ILE A 240 -11.10 2.15 44.46
CA ILE A 240 -12.09 1.44 43.66
C ILE A 240 -12.56 2.31 42.49
N HIS A 241 -12.75 3.61 42.76
CA HIS A 241 -13.07 4.58 41.72
C HIS A 241 -11.94 4.72 40.67
N GLU A 242 -10.69 4.79 41.12
CA GLU A 242 -9.52 4.84 40.23
C GLU A 242 -9.38 3.59 39.36
N VAL A 243 -9.59 2.40 39.94
CA VAL A 243 -9.56 1.13 39.21
C VAL A 243 -10.66 1.09 38.15
N CYS A 244 -11.91 1.43 38.50
CA CYS A 244 -13.02 1.48 37.53
C CYS A 244 -12.71 2.45 36.39
N LYS A 245 -12.25 3.65 36.72
CA LYS A 245 -11.88 4.69 35.74
C LYS A 245 -10.72 4.26 34.86
N ALA A 246 -9.69 3.62 35.43
CA ALA A 246 -8.55 3.12 34.69
C ALA A 246 -8.97 2.03 33.69
N VAL A 247 -9.83 1.09 34.10
CA VAL A 247 -10.34 0.05 33.20
C VAL A 247 -11.16 0.66 32.05
N GLU A 248 -12.07 1.59 32.33
CA GLU A 248 -12.88 2.24 31.30
C GLU A 248 -12.03 3.05 30.33
N LYS A 249 -11.03 3.78 30.86
CA LYS A 249 -10.08 4.52 30.04
C LYS A 249 -9.26 3.57 29.16
N SER A 250 -8.73 2.48 29.71
CA SER A 250 -7.96 1.51 28.94
C SER A 250 -8.80 0.86 27.82
N ILE A 251 -10.07 0.55 28.07
CA ILE A 251 -10.99 0.07 27.03
C ILE A 251 -11.17 1.12 25.93
N ALA A 252 -11.37 2.39 26.30
CA ALA A 252 -11.53 3.47 25.33
C ALA A 252 -10.26 3.70 24.50
N ASP A 253 -9.10 3.73 25.15
CA ASP A 253 -7.81 3.96 24.49
C ASP A 253 -7.47 2.79 23.54
N VAL A 254 -7.64 1.53 23.97
CA VAL A 254 -7.45 0.35 23.10
C VAL A 254 -8.43 0.35 21.93
N LYS A 255 -9.66 0.84 22.12
CA LYS A 255 -10.64 0.97 21.03
C LYS A 255 -10.22 1.97 19.97
N GLU A 256 -9.63 3.10 20.36
CA GLU A 256 -9.12 4.08 19.39
C GLU A 256 -7.91 3.55 18.62
N VAL A 257 -6.99 2.86 19.30
CA VAL A 257 -5.86 2.17 18.65
C VAL A 257 -6.35 1.11 17.66
N CYS A 258 -7.31 0.28 18.08
CA CYS A 258 -7.94 -0.76 17.24
C CYS A 258 -8.57 -0.16 15.97
N LYS A 259 -9.35 0.92 16.09
CA LYS A 259 -9.97 1.61 14.93
C LYS A 259 -8.92 2.12 13.95
N LYS A 260 -7.85 2.75 14.45
CA LYS A 260 -6.76 3.30 13.65
C LYS A 260 -6.01 2.20 12.90
N GLU A 261 -5.67 1.11 13.59
CA GLU A 261 -4.96 -0.03 12.99
C GLU A 261 -5.79 -0.79 11.96
N LEU A 262 -7.05 -1.09 12.28
CA LEU A 262 -7.95 -1.83 11.40
C LEU A 262 -8.57 -0.95 10.30
N LYS A 263 -8.28 0.35 10.30
CA LYS A 263 -8.82 1.35 9.37
C LYS A 263 -10.34 1.31 9.26
N ILE A 264 -11.00 1.08 10.40
CA ILE A 264 -12.46 1.08 10.49
C ILE A 264 -12.91 2.55 10.38
N GLN A 265 -13.45 2.93 9.23
CA GLN A 265 -14.04 4.24 9.04
C GLN A 265 -15.28 4.38 9.93
N THR A 266 -15.38 5.50 10.65
CA THR A 266 -16.53 5.84 11.49
C THR A 266 -17.47 6.75 10.72
#